data_AF-X1HSA5-F1
#
_entry.id   AF-X1HSA5-F1
#
_cell.length_a   1.000
_cell.length_b   1.000
_cell.length_c   1.000
_cell.angle_alpha   90.00
_cell.angle_beta   90.00
_cell.angle_gamma   90.00
#
_symmetry.space_group_name_H-M   'P 1'
#
loop_
_entity.id
_entity.type
_entity.pdbx_description
1 polymer ?
#
loop_
_entity_poly.entity_id
_entity_poly.type
_entity_poly.pdbx_seq_one_letter_code
_entity_poly.pdbx_strand_id
1 'polypeptide(L)'
;DIVEHAGVPRFLFSDFPLGNSAGRPHDTASQALTLELALTLLEAAPGPRTTLQSPLRWRDDPSWKLDYNNVARMSADELARRRREFEAQKVIARQVREGAA
;
A
#
# COMPACT_ATOMS: atom_id res chain seq x y z
N ASP A 1 -3.78 10.62 -6.29
CA ASP A 1 -4.05 9.48 -5.39
C ASP A 1 -5.37 8.81 -5.80
N ILE A 2 -5.49 7.48 -5.78
CA ILE A 2 -6.73 6.78 -6.21
C ILE A 2 -7.90 6.99 -5.23
N VAL A 3 -7.61 7.10 -3.94
CA VAL A 3 -8.60 7.28 -2.86
C VAL A 3 -9.23 8.67 -2.98
N GLU A 4 -8.42 9.68 -3.27
CA GLU A 4 -8.90 11.04 -3.53
C GLU A 4 -9.69 11.14 -4.83
N HIS A 5 -9.24 10.47 -5.90
CA HIS A 5 -9.98 10.43 -7.17
C HIS A 5 -11.35 9.75 -7.01
N ALA A 6 -11.41 8.64 -6.27
CA ALA A 6 -12.66 7.97 -5.93
C ALA A 6 -13.57 8.82 -5.03
N GLY A 7 -13.04 9.85 -4.38
CA GLY A 7 -13.82 10.83 -3.63
C GLY A 7 -14.37 10.32 -2.32
N VAL A 8 -13.58 9.53 -1.57
CA VAL A 8 -14.02 8.99 -0.28
C VAL A 8 -14.39 10.11 0.70
N PRO A 9 -15.32 9.88 1.64
CA PRO A 9 -15.79 10.94 2.54
C PRO A 9 -14.69 11.53 3.42
N ARG A 10 -13.83 10.69 4.02
CA ARG A 10 -12.72 11.09 4.89
C ARG A 10 -11.60 10.06 4.75
N PHE A 11 -10.36 10.50 4.76
CA PHE A 11 -9.21 9.61 4.63
C PHE A 11 -8.06 10.03 5.53
N LEU A 12 -7.61 9.13 6.41
CA LEU A 12 -6.35 9.25 7.13
C LEU A 12 -5.30 8.41 6.39
N PHE A 13 -4.30 9.06 5.81
CA PHE A 13 -3.21 8.39 5.11
C PHE A 13 -2.02 8.18 6.04
N SER A 14 -1.46 6.97 6.02
CA SER A 14 -0.18 6.64 6.66
C SER A 14 0.77 6.05 5.61
N ASP A 15 1.97 6.62 5.51
CA ASP A 15 3.03 6.22 4.57
C ASP A 15 3.79 4.98 5.08
N PHE A 16 3.05 3.91 5.36
CA PHE A 16 3.55 2.66 5.94
C PHE A 16 3.43 1.52 4.92
N PRO A 17 4.20 0.42 5.08
CA PRO A 17 4.02 -0.76 4.25
C PRO A 17 2.58 -1.28 4.30
N LEU A 18 2.10 -1.77 3.15
CA LEU A 18 0.75 -2.31 3.00
C LEU A 18 0.44 -3.32 4.11
N GLY A 19 -0.72 -3.15 4.75
CA GLY A 19 -1.16 -3.96 5.90
C GLY A 19 -0.93 -3.33 7.28
N ASN A 20 -0.24 -2.19 7.36
CA ASN A 20 0.05 -1.51 8.63
C ASN A 20 -0.75 -0.20 8.81
N SER A 21 -2.07 -0.23 8.59
CA SER A 21 -2.92 0.98 8.63
C SER A 21 -3.20 1.48 10.05
N ALA A 22 -3.08 0.64 11.06
CA ALA A 22 -3.43 0.96 12.45
C ALA A 22 -2.26 1.48 13.29
N GLY A 23 -1.16 1.92 12.65
CA GLY A 23 0.09 2.29 13.34
C GLY A 23 1.18 1.23 13.16
N ARG A 24 2.34 1.43 13.81
CA ARG A 24 3.48 0.51 13.72
C ARG A 24 3.18 -0.78 14.52
N PRO A 25 3.60 -1.95 14.03
CA PRO A 25 3.50 -3.20 14.78
C PRO A 25 4.13 -3.08 16.16
N HIS A 26 3.41 -3.54 17.18
CA HIS A 26 3.87 -3.58 18.58
C HIS A 26 4.26 -2.21 19.19
N ASP A 27 3.83 -1.10 18.58
CA ASP A 27 4.04 0.26 19.09
C ASP A 27 2.70 0.88 19.46
N THR A 28 2.31 0.71 20.72
CA THR A 28 1.03 1.17 21.25
C THR A 28 0.86 2.68 21.15
N ALA A 29 1.94 3.47 21.25
CA ALA A 29 1.86 4.92 21.12
C ALA A 29 1.49 5.33 19.69
N SER A 30 2.10 4.70 18.69
CA SER A 30 1.76 4.94 17.28
C SER A 30 0.32 4.52 16.94
N GLN A 31 -0.15 3.43 17.54
CA GLN A 31 -1.51 2.91 17.34
C GLN A 31 -2.55 3.82 17.98
N ALA A 32 -2.29 4.29 19.20
CA ALA A 32 -3.14 5.26 19.89
C ALA A 32 -3.24 6.58 19.11
N LEU A 33 -2.10 7.12 18.65
CA LEU A 33 -2.09 8.34 17.85
C LEU A 33 -2.86 8.17 16.52
N THR A 34 -2.72 7.02 15.87
CA THR A 34 -3.44 6.74 14.62
C THR A 34 -4.95 6.74 14.84
N LEU A 35 -5.41 6.13 15.94
CA LEU A 35 -6.82 6.13 16.32
C LEU A 35 -7.32 7.54 16.66
N GLU A 36 -6.55 8.31 17.43
CA GLU A 36 -6.86 9.69 17.78
C GLU A 36 -7.00 10.57 16.53
N LEU A 37 -6.07 10.47 15.57
CA LEU A 37 -6.14 11.19 14.29
C LEU A 37 -7.38 10.80 13.48
N ALA A 38 -7.75 9.52 13.46
CA ALA A 38 -8.93 9.05 12.75
C ALA A 38 -10.22 9.60 13.35
N LEU A 39 -10.32 9.63 14.69
CA LEU A 39 -11.46 10.20 15.41
C LEU A 39 -11.51 11.73 15.26
N THR A 40 -10.36 12.40 15.31
CA THR A 40 -10.27 13.84 15.08
C THR A 40 -10.71 14.20 13.66
N LEU A 41 -10.27 13.45 12.65
CA LEU A 41 -10.72 13.63 11.28
C LEU A 41 -12.22 13.36 11.13
N LEU A 42 -12.75 12.36 11.85
CA LEU A 42 -14.18 12.09 11.88
C LEU A 42 -14.96 13.30 12.40
N GLU A 43 -14.51 13.90 13.50
CA GLU A 43 -15.18 15.00 14.19
C GLU A 43 -15.03 16.35 13.49
N ALA A 44 -13.81 16.68 13.05
CA ALA A 44 -13.42 18.05 12.67
C ALA A 44 -13.22 18.26 11.16
N ALA A 45 -13.42 17.25 10.32
CA ALA A 45 -13.31 17.42 8.87
C ALA A 45 -14.28 18.53 8.38
N PRO A 46 -13.80 19.51 7.59
CA PRO A 46 -14.65 20.60 7.10
C PRO A 46 -15.72 20.14 6.10
N GLY A 47 -15.59 18.92 5.57
CA GLY A 47 -16.54 18.33 4.64
C GLY A 47 -16.11 16.96 4.12
N PRO A 48 -16.88 16.37 3.20
CA PRO A 48 -16.47 15.15 2.51
C PRO A 48 -15.19 15.40 1.69
N ARG A 49 -14.48 14.34 1.32
CA ARG A 49 -13.20 14.38 0.59
C ARG A 49 -12.09 15.09 1.36
N THR A 50 -12.11 15.01 2.69
CA THR A 50 -11.02 15.51 3.53
C THR A 50 -9.96 14.43 3.73
N THR A 51 -8.71 14.73 3.36
CA THR A 51 -7.53 13.89 3.61
C THR A 51 -6.70 14.47 4.75
N LEU A 52 -6.34 13.64 5.73
CA LEU A 52 -5.35 13.94 6.77
C LEU A 52 -4.14 13.04 6.56
N GLN A 53 -2.94 13.62 6.62
CA GLN A 53 -1.69 12.89 6.54
C GLN A 53 -1.18 12.61 7.96
N SER A 54 -0.92 11.34 8.27
CA SER A 54 -0.33 10.94 9.54
C SER A 54 1.10 11.50 9.65
N PRO A 55 1.50 12.08 10.80
CA PRO A 55 2.85 12.56 11.02
C PRO A 55 3.84 11.41 11.33
N LEU A 56 3.35 10.18 11.52
CA LEU A 56 4.18 9.05 11.88
C LEU A 56 5.05 8.60 10.70
N ARG A 57 6.32 8.32 10.98
CA ARG A 57 7.26 7.72 10.02
C ARG A 57 7.43 6.24 10.29
N TRP A 58 7.43 5.42 9.24
CA TRP A 58 7.65 3.97 9.37
C TRP A 58 9.05 3.67 9.90
N ARG A 59 10.06 4.25 9.26
CA ARG A 59 11.48 4.22 9.61
C ARG A 59 12.11 5.55 9.21
N ASP A 60 13.22 5.91 9.84
CA ASP A 60 13.98 7.11 9.47
C ASP A 60 14.63 6.96 8.09
N ASP A 61 15.13 5.76 7.78
CA ASP A 61 15.59 5.41 6.43
C ASP A 61 14.39 5.00 5.55
N PRO A 62 14.08 5.72 4.46
CA PRO A 62 12.98 5.41 3.55
C PRO A 62 13.31 4.27 2.56
N SER A 63 14.50 3.66 2.62
CA SER A 63 14.93 2.63 1.69
C SER A 63 13.99 1.42 1.60
N TRP A 64 13.20 1.16 2.64
CA TRP A 64 12.16 0.11 2.67
C TRP A 64 11.13 0.26 1.54
N LYS A 65 10.88 1.49 1.05
CA LYS A 65 9.94 1.73 -0.06
C LYS A 65 10.40 1.09 -1.37
N LEU A 66 11.70 0.82 -1.47
CA LEU A 66 12.33 0.26 -2.66
C LEU A 66 12.34 -1.28 -2.62
N ASP A 67 11.83 -1.92 -1.57
CA ASP A 67 11.89 -3.38 -1.43
C ASP A 67 10.78 -4.09 -2.23
N TYR A 68 9.67 -3.41 -2.51
CA TYR A 68 8.56 -4.01 -3.27
C TYR A 68 8.78 -3.91 -4.78
N ASN A 69 8.95 -5.05 -5.44
CA ASN A 69 8.99 -5.21 -6.90
C ASN A 69 9.92 -4.23 -7.66
N ASN A 70 11.02 -3.82 -7.03
CA ASN A 70 11.97 -2.90 -7.65
C ASN A 70 13.00 -3.65 -8.51
N VAL A 71 12.83 -3.58 -9.83
CA VAL A 71 13.74 -4.20 -10.82
C VAL A 71 15.18 -3.73 -10.65
N ALA A 72 15.41 -2.48 -10.26
CA ALA A 72 16.77 -1.95 -10.08
C ALA A 72 17.52 -2.57 -8.88
N ARG A 73 16.79 -3.21 -7.95
CA ARG A 73 17.36 -3.92 -6.79
C ARG A 73 17.32 -5.45 -6.94
N MET A 74 16.82 -5.97 -8.05
CA MET A 74 16.77 -7.42 -8.30
C MET A 74 18.04 -7.91 -9.00
N SER A 75 18.49 -9.11 -8.65
CA SER A 75 19.58 -9.76 -9.39
C SER A 75 19.12 -10.17 -10.78
N ALA A 76 20.08 -10.34 -11.70
CA ALA A 76 19.80 -10.84 -13.05
C ALA A 76 19.11 -12.23 -13.03
N ASP A 77 19.52 -13.10 -12.12
CA ASP A 77 18.95 -14.44 -11.96
C ASP A 77 17.49 -14.40 -11.49
N GLU A 78 17.18 -13.52 -10.53
CA GLU A 78 15.82 -13.33 -10.03
C GLU A 78 14.90 -12.76 -11.12
N LEU A 79 15.39 -11.80 -11.90
CA LEU A 79 14.66 -11.27 -13.05
C LEU A 79 14.39 -12.34 -14.10
N ALA A 80 15.39 -13.16 -14.43
CA ALA A 80 15.24 -14.25 -15.37
C ALA A 80 14.23 -15.30 -14.86
N ARG A 81 14.26 -15.63 -13.57
CA ARG A 81 13.31 -16.55 -12.92
C ARG A 81 11.87 -16.02 -13.01
N ARG A 82 11.63 -14.78 -12.54
CA ARG A 82 10.30 -14.15 -12.58
C ARG A 82 9.74 -14.02 -13.98
N ARG A 83 10.60 -13.74 -14.98
CA ARG A 83 10.17 -13.70 -16.39
C ARG A 83 9.68 -15.06 -16.86
N ARG A 84 10.38 -16.16 -16.53
CA ARG A 84 9.93 -17.52 -16.87
C ARG A 84 8.60 -17.86 -16.21
N GLU A 85 8.44 -17.50 -14.93
CA GLU A 85 7.19 -17.71 -14.18
C GLU A 85 6.02 -16.93 -14.78
N PHE A 86 6.24 -15.67 -15.15
CA PHE A 86 5.23 -14.83 -15.79
C PHE A 86 4.80 -15.37 -17.15
N GLU A 87 5.74 -15.83 -17.99
CA GLU A 87 5.40 -16.44 -19.27
C GLU A 87 4.62 -17.76 -19.09
N ALA A 88 4.97 -18.58 -18.09
CA ALA A 88 4.19 -19.78 -17.76
C ALA A 88 2.75 -19.43 -17.34
N GLN A 89 2.57 -18.40 -16.50
CA GLN A 89 1.24 -17.91 -16.11
C GLN A 89 0.43 -17.41 -17.31
N LYS A 90 1.05 -16.75 -18.29
CA LYS A 90 0.37 -16.30 -19.51
C LYS A 90 -0.15 -17.47 -20.35
N VAL A 91 0.61 -18.56 -20.46
CA VAL A 91 0.17 -19.78 -21.16
C VAL A 91 -1.06 -20.36 -20.48
N ILE A 92 -1.05 -20.49 -19.15
CA ILE A 92 -2.19 -21.00 -18.37
C ILE A 92 -3.41 -20.08 -18.53
N ALA A 93 -3.24 -18.77 -18.36
CA ALA A 93 -4.32 -17.80 -18.50
C ALA A 93 -4.96 -17.82 -19.90
N ARG A 94 -4.14 -18.04 -20.95
CA ARG A 94 -4.61 -18.21 -22.31
C ARG A 94 -5.49 -19.46 -22.46
N GLN A 95 -5.05 -20.60 -21.93
CA GLN A 95 -5.81 -21.85 -21.96
C GLN A 95 -7.16 -21.71 -21.25
N VAL A 96 -7.19 -21.07 -20.08
CA VAL A 96 -8.44 -20.80 -19.34
C VAL A 96 -9.39 -19.94 -20.17
N ARG A 97 -8.88 -18.88 -20.81
CA ARG A 97 -9.70 -17.99 -21.66
C ARG A 97 -10.25 -18.72 -22.88
N GLU A 98 -9.45 -19.58 -23.52
CA GLU A 98 -9.84 -20.33 -24.71
C GLU A 98 -10.76 -21.52 -24.41
N GLY A 99 -10.65 -22.12 -23.21
CA GLY A 99 -11.55 -23.21 -22.77
C GLY A 99 -12.84 -22.74 -22.10
N ALA A 100 -12.97 -21.46 -21.78
CA ALA A 100 -14.22 -20.83 -21.32
C ALA A 100 -15.08 -20.29 -22.48
N ALA A 101 -14.60 -20.40 -23.73
CA ALA A 101 -15.32 -20.09 -24.97
C ALA A 101 -15.88 -21.38 -25.59
#